data_AF-T1JY20-F1
#
_entry.id   AF-T1JY20-F1
#
_cell.length_a   1.000
_cell.length_b   1.000
_cell.length_c   1.000
_cell.angle_alpha   90.00
_cell.angle_beta   90.00
_cell.angle_gamma   90.00
#
_symmetry.space_group_name_H-M   'P 1'
#
loop_
_entity.id
_entity.type
_entity.pdbx_description
1 polymer ?
#
loop_
_entity_poly.entity_id
_entity_poly.type
_entity_poly.pdbx_seq_one_letter_code
_entity_poly.pdbx_strand_id
1 'polypeptide(L)'
;MENQRRSSVKLWLLGIYSFVIALNIVTFISAIFTYNVTGICLNILSIVIDGVLLTAIVKEWRVVLNIGRIVLTIVIVILAIAIVFDGIAIGNVAAVERNALITIEVILSVSLLCNGFLFVLFGKYTAELSSSSYA
;
A
#
# COMPACT_ATOMS: atom_id res chain seq x y z
N MET A 1 -12.11 31.42 9.87
CA MET A 1 -10.89 30.60 10.03
C MET A 1 -11.30 29.38 10.80
N GLU A 2 -11.91 28.46 10.08
CA GLU A 2 -12.55 27.27 10.64
C GLU A 2 -11.44 26.33 11.07
N ASN A 3 -11.35 26.12 12.37
CA ASN A 3 -10.46 25.15 12.99
C ASN A 3 -10.89 23.76 12.50
N GLN A 4 -10.47 23.41 11.28
CA GLN A 4 -10.39 22.05 10.80
C GLN A 4 -9.49 21.33 11.81
N ARG A 5 -10.14 20.63 12.75
CA ARG A 5 -9.53 19.59 13.55
C ARG A 5 -9.02 18.56 12.54
N ARG A 6 -7.83 18.78 11.97
CA ARG A 6 -7.16 17.84 11.08
C ARG A 6 -7.11 16.54 11.87
N SER A 7 -7.99 15.60 11.52
CA SER A 7 -7.96 14.27 12.08
C SER A 7 -6.53 13.76 11.98
N SER A 8 -5.96 13.32 13.10
CA SER A 8 -4.61 12.77 13.13
C SER A 8 -4.47 11.64 12.09
N VAL A 9 -5.56 10.90 11.82
CA VAL A 9 -5.60 9.83 10.80
C VAL A 9 -5.37 10.39 9.39
N LYS A 10 -5.99 11.52 9.03
CA LYS A 10 -5.75 12.18 7.73
C LYS A 10 -4.29 12.58 7.57
N LEU A 11 -3.68 13.10 8.63
CA LEU A 11 -2.28 13.53 8.61
C LEU A 11 -1.31 12.34 8.45
N TRP A 12 -1.58 11.24 9.15
CA TRP A 12 -0.83 9.99 9.02
C TRP A 12 -0.95 9.39 7.61
N LEU A 13 -2.16 9.29 7.07
CA LEU A 13 -2.39 8.79 5.70
C LEU A 13 -1.66 9.66 4.67
N LEU A 14 -1.76 10.98 4.78
CA LEU A 14 -1.11 11.91 3.86
C LEU A 14 0.42 11.79 3.95
N GLY A 15 0.97 11.61 5.16
CA GLY A 15 2.39 11.34 5.37
C GLY A 15 2.86 10.04 4.73
N ILE A 16 2.14 8.94 4.93
CA ILE A 16 2.50 7.63 4.38
C ILE A 16 2.43 7.65 2.84
N TYR A 17 1.34 8.16 2.25
CA TYR A 17 1.22 8.22 0.79
C TYR A 17 2.23 9.15 0.13
N SER A 18 2.54 10.29 0.76
CA SER A 18 3.60 11.18 0.28
C SER A 18 4.97 10.47 0.28
N PHE A 19 5.27 9.73 1.34
CA PHE A 19 6.50 8.95 1.44
C PHE A 19 6.57 7.82 0.39
N VAL A 20 5.47 7.09 0.18
CA VAL A 20 5.40 6.02 -0.84
C VAL A 20 5.61 6.59 -2.24
N ILE A 21 4.99 7.73 -2.58
CA ILE A 21 5.20 8.40 -3.86
C ILE A 21 6.68 8.79 -4.03
N ALA A 22 7.31 9.33 -2.99
CA ALA A 22 8.73 9.67 -3.04
C ALA A 22 9.62 8.44 -3.29
N LEU A 23 9.33 7.32 -2.62
CA LEU A 23 10.04 6.05 -2.86
C LEU A 23 9.82 5.52 -4.28
N ASN A 24 8.60 5.62 -4.80
CA ASN A 24 8.28 5.20 -6.18
C ASN A 24 9.01 6.06 -7.22
N ILE A 25 9.23 7.35 -6.96
CA ILE A 25 10.05 8.21 -7.81
C ILE A 25 11.53 7.75 -7.77
N VAL A 26 12.07 7.44 -6.60
CA VAL A 26 13.46 6.97 -6.48
C VAL A 26 13.66 5.65 -7.22
N THR A 27 12.76 4.68 -7.03
CA THR A 27 12.83 3.39 -7.70
C THR A 27 12.57 3.50 -9.21
N PHE A 28 11.73 4.43 -9.64
CA PHE A 28 11.55 4.78 -11.05
C PHE A 28 12.87 5.28 -11.68
N ILE A 29 13.57 6.20 -11.01
CA ILE A 29 14.88 6.68 -11.45
C ILE A 29 15.87 5.50 -11.55
N SER A 30 15.92 4.61 -10.55
CA SER A 30 16.75 3.41 -10.59
C SER A 30 16.39 2.45 -11.74
N ALA A 31 15.10 2.29 -12.05
CA ALA A 31 14.63 1.45 -13.15
C ALA A 31 15.06 2.01 -14.53
N ILE A 32 15.10 3.34 -14.68
CA ILE A 32 15.63 4.00 -15.88
C ILE A 32 17.12 3.68 -16.06
N PHE A 33 17.92 3.84 -15.00
CA PHE A 33 19.36 3.57 -15.06
C PHE A 33 19.70 2.10 -15.37
N THR A 34 18.81 1.17 -15.03
CA THR A 34 18.98 -0.27 -15.25
C THR A 34 18.32 -0.77 -16.54
N TYR A 35 17.73 0.11 -17.36
CA TYR A 35 16.99 -0.23 -18.58
C TYR A 35 15.91 -1.32 -18.38
N ASN A 36 15.36 -1.42 -17.18
CA ASN A 36 14.32 -2.39 -16.87
C ASN A 36 12.96 -1.85 -17.30
N VAL A 37 12.59 -2.09 -18.56
CA VAL A 37 11.33 -1.61 -19.18
C VAL A 37 10.10 -1.98 -18.35
N THR A 38 10.05 -3.21 -17.83
CA THR A 38 8.95 -3.67 -16.97
C THR A 38 8.89 -2.86 -15.67
N GLY A 39 10.05 -2.59 -15.05
CA GLY A 39 10.15 -1.75 -13.87
C GLY A 39 9.70 -0.32 -14.12
N ILE A 40 10.01 0.25 -15.29
CA ILE A 40 9.59 1.61 -15.68
C ILE A 40 8.06 1.67 -15.77
N CYS A 41 7.44 0.76 -16.52
CA CYS A 41 5.97 0.73 -16.68
C CYS A 41 5.23 0.53 -15.36
N LEU A 42 5.70 -0.40 -14.52
CA LEU A 42 5.08 -0.69 -13.22
C LEU A 42 5.19 0.49 -12.25
N ASN A 43 6.35 1.16 -12.20
CA ASN A 43 6.54 2.33 -11.34
C ASN A 43 5.66 3.51 -11.78
N ILE A 44 5.52 3.77 -13.08
CA ILE A 44 4.60 4.81 -13.58
C ILE A 44 3.17 4.52 -13.12
N LEU A 45 2.72 3.28 -13.29
CA LEU A 45 1.38 2.88 -12.88
C LEU A 45 1.18 3.03 -11.36
N SER A 46 2.18 2.65 -10.56
CA SER A 46 2.16 2.83 -9.11
C SER A 46 2.06 4.32 -8.72
N ILE A 47 2.89 5.19 -9.31
CA ILE A 47 2.86 6.64 -9.04
C ILE A 47 1.48 7.23 -9.35
N VAL A 48 0.86 6.83 -10.47
CA VAL A 48 -0.48 7.29 -10.85
C VAL A 48 -1.53 6.84 -9.84
N ILE A 49 -1.51 5.55 -9.45
CA ILE A 49 -2.47 5.01 -8.47
C ILE A 49 -2.32 5.71 -7.12
N ASP A 50 -1.09 5.83 -6.61
CA ASP A 50 -0.81 6.48 -5.33
C ASP A 50 -1.19 7.97 -5.36
N GLY A 51 -0.93 8.65 -6.48
CA GLY A 51 -1.33 10.05 -6.68
C GLY A 51 -2.85 10.25 -6.71
N VAL A 52 -3.59 9.35 -7.37
CA VAL A 52 -5.06 9.35 -7.36
C VAL A 52 -5.57 9.12 -5.94
N LEU A 53 -4.99 8.18 -5.20
CA LEU A 53 -5.38 7.88 -3.84
C LEU A 53 -5.08 9.05 -2.88
N LEU A 54 -3.91 9.68 -3.01
CA LEU A 54 -3.54 10.87 -2.26
C LEU A 54 -4.53 12.02 -2.53
N THR A 55 -4.88 12.24 -3.81
CA THR A 55 -5.86 13.24 -4.21
C THR A 55 -7.23 12.95 -3.60
N ALA A 56 -7.64 11.67 -3.57
CA ALA A 56 -8.89 11.25 -2.95
C ALA A 56 -8.91 11.49 -1.43
N ILE A 57 -7.77 11.35 -0.74
CA ILE A 57 -7.63 11.68 0.68
C ILE A 57 -7.70 13.20 0.91
N VAL A 58 -7.07 14.00 0.04
CA VAL A 58 -7.09 15.47 0.15
C VAL A 58 -8.50 16.02 -0.09
N LYS A 59 -9.15 15.57 -1.16
CA LYS A 59 -10.50 15.99 -1.57
C LYS A 59 -11.65 15.22 -0.90
N GLU A 60 -11.32 14.27 -0.03
CA GLU A 60 -12.30 13.48 0.74
C GLU A 60 -13.30 12.69 -0.13
N TRP A 61 -12.82 12.17 -1.27
CA TRP A 61 -13.61 11.43 -2.25
C TRP A 61 -14.01 10.04 -1.74
N ARG A 62 -15.14 9.95 -1.04
CA ARG A 62 -15.65 8.71 -0.42
C ARG A 62 -15.70 7.51 -1.36
N VAL A 63 -16.15 7.72 -2.59
CA VAL A 63 -16.26 6.63 -3.58
C VAL A 63 -14.89 6.04 -3.90
N VAL A 64 -13.90 6.91 -4.16
CA VAL A 64 -12.54 6.48 -4.48
C VAL A 64 -11.86 5.85 -3.26
N LEU A 65 -12.08 6.38 -2.06
CA LEU A 65 -11.56 5.80 -0.81
C LEU A 65 -12.16 4.41 -0.54
N ASN A 66 -13.45 4.20 -0.81
CA ASN A 66 -14.09 2.89 -0.69
C ASN A 66 -13.54 1.90 -1.72
N ILE A 67 -13.37 2.32 -2.98
CA ILE A 67 -12.72 1.48 -4.01
C ILE A 67 -11.30 1.13 -3.58
N GLY A 68 -10.52 2.11 -3.11
CA GLY A 68 -9.17 1.91 -2.60
C GLY A 68 -9.11 0.88 -1.47
N ARG A 69 -10.06 0.94 -0.54
CA ARG A 69 -10.18 -0.05 0.55
C ARG A 69 -10.52 -1.45 0.05
N ILE A 70 -11.36 -1.58 -0.99
CA ILE A 70 -11.65 -2.87 -1.63
C ILE A 70 -10.39 -3.43 -2.28
N VAL A 71 -9.68 -2.62 -3.07
CA VAL A 71 -8.43 -3.01 -3.72
C VAL A 71 -7.41 -3.46 -2.68
N LEU A 72 -7.26 -2.70 -1.60
CA LEU A 72 -6.33 -3.02 -0.52
C LEU A 72 -6.72 -4.32 0.22
N THR A 73 -8.02 -4.60 0.37
CA THR A 73 -8.51 -5.89 0.90
C THR A 73 -8.10 -7.04 -0.01
N ILE A 74 -8.27 -6.89 -1.32
CA ILE A 74 -7.88 -7.91 -2.31
C ILE A 74 -6.38 -8.17 -2.23
N VAL A 75 -5.56 -7.11 -2.15
CA VAL A 75 -4.09 -7.23 -2.01
C VAL A 75 -3.71 -7.97 -0.73
N ILE A 76 -4.32 -7.64 0.41
CA ILE A 76 -4.09 -8.35 1.68
C ILE A 76 -4.40 -9.84 1.55
N VAL A 77 -5.53 -10.20 0.92
CA VAL A 77 -5.92 -11.59 0.73
C VAL A 77 -4.93 -12.33 -0.17
N ILE A 78 -4.51 -11.73 -1.28
CA ILE A 78 -3.51 -12.32 -2.18
C ILE A 78 -2.18 -12.53 -1.46
N LEU A 79 -1.71 -11.54 -0.69
CA LEU A 79 -0.47 -11.65 0.08
C LEU A 79 -0.56 -12.74 1.15
N ALA A 80 -1.68 -12.85 1.86
CA ALA A 80 -1.88 -13.89 2.85
C ALA A 80 -1.84 -15.29 2.22
N ILE A 81 -2.47 -15.45 1.04
CA ILE A 81 -2.43 -16.71 0.28
C ILE A 81 -0.99 -17.03 -0.15
N ALA A 82 -0.25 -16.05 -0.68
CA ALA A 82 1.14 -16.23 -1.11
C ALA A 82 2.05 -16.70 0.03
N ILE A 83 1.93 -16.08 1.22
CA ILE A 83 2.70 -16.48 2.41
C ILE A 83 2.42 -17.94 2.78
N VAL A 84 1.16 -18.39 2.72
CA VAL A 84 0.83 -19.80 3.03
C VAL A 84 1.48 -20.76 2.03
N PHE A 85 1.46 -20.43 0.73
CA PHE A 85 2.11 -21.27 -0.29
C PHE A 85 3.63 -21.30 -0.14
N ASP A 86 4.26 -20.14 0.09
CA ASP A 86 5.71 -20.04 0.27
C ASP A 86 6.17 -20.81 1.53
N GLY A 87 5.43 -20.71 2.63
CA GLY A 87 5.72 -21.44 3.86
C GLY A 87 5.65 -22.97 3.70
N ILE A 88 4.70 -23.49 2.90
CA ILE A 88 4.64 -24.91 2.55
C ILE A 88 5.86 -25.29 1.69
N ALA A 89 6.24 -24.43 0.75
CA ALA A 89 7.36 -24.69 -0.16
C ALA A 89 8.70 -24.79 0.59
N ILE A 90 8.97 -23.93 1.59
CA ILE A 90 10.23 -23.91 2.36
C ILE A 90 10.63 -25.29 2.93
N GLY A 91 9.65 -26.09 3.33
CA GLY A 91 9.87 -27.45 3.85
C GLY A 91 10.41 -28.43 2.80
N ASN A 92 10.22 -28.15 1.50
CA ASN A 92 10.40 -29.10 0.40
C ASN A 92 11.55 -28.75 -0.57
N VAL A 93 12.30 -27.68 -0.33
CA VAL A 93 13.37 -27.20 -1.24
C VAL A 93 14.78 -27.35 -0.65
N ALA A 94 15.77 -27.33 -1.55
CA ALA A 94 17.18 -27.45 -1.19
C ALA A 94 17.65 -26.29 -0.31
N ALA A 95 18.67 -26.53 0.53
CA ALA A 95 19.14 -25.56 1.53
C ALA A 95 19.56 -24.19 0.95
N VAL A 96 20.08 -24.16 -0.30
CA VAL A 96 20.50 -22.93 -0.98
C VAL A 96 19.30 -22.08 -1.43
N GLU A 97 18.22 -22.72 -1.88
CA GLU A 97 16.98 -22.05 -2.31
C GLU A 97 16.15 -21.59 -1.10
N ARG A 98 16.26 -22.32 0.02
CA ARG A 98 15.55 -22.00 1.27
C ARG A 98 15.83 -20.58 1.77
N ASN A 99 17.06 -20.10 1.70
CA ASN A 99 17.40 -18.74 2.17
C ASN A 99 16.73 -17.65 1.32
N ALA A 100 16.63 -17.85 0.00
CA ALA A 100 15.94 -16.93 -0.89
C ALA A 100 14.42 -16.91 -0.60
N LEU A 101 13.81 -18.09 -0.41
CA LEU A 101 12.40 -18.21 -0.02
C LEU A 101 12.10 -17.57 1.34
N ILE A 102 12.94 -17.81 2.36
CA ILE A 102 12.79 -17.16 3.67
C ILE A 102 12.84 -15.64 3.52
N THR A 103 13.76 -15.11 2.70
CA THR A 103 13.87 -13.67 2.47
C THR A 103 12.59 -13.12 1.83
N ILE A 104 12.05 -13.80 0.82
CA ILE A 104 10.79 -13.44 0.17
C ILE A 104 9.63 -13.48 1.17
N GLU A 105 9.51 -14.54 1.97
CA GLU A 105 8.45 -14.69 2.96
C GLU A 105 8.49 -13.60 4.03
N VAL A 106 9.69 -13.19 4.47
CA VAL A 106 9.86 -12.06 5.38
C VAL A 106 9.40 -10.75 4.72
N ILE A 107 9.78 -10.50 3.46
CA ILE A 107 9.35 -9.30 2.71
C ILE A 107 7.82 -9.27 2.56
N LEU A 108 7.21 -10.41 2.21
CA LEU A 108 5.76 -10.53 2.07
C LEU A 108 5.05 -10.33 3.42
N SER A 109 5.59 -10.89 4.51
CA SER A 109 5.03 -10.74 5.85
C SER A 109 5.05 -9.29 6.33
N VAL A 110 6.17 -8.58 6.11
CA VAL A 110 6.27 -7.14 6.42
C VAL A 110 5.29 -6.36 5.55
N SER A 111 5.20 -6.69 4.26
CA SER A 111 4.25 -6.04 3.35
C SER A 111 2.80 -6.25 3.79
N LEU A 112 2.44 -7.45 4.24
CA LEU A 112 1.11 -7.76 4.76
C LEU A 112 0.80 -6.92 6.01
N LEU A 113 1.74 -6.79 6.94
CA LEU A 113 1.59 -5.96 8.13
C LEU A 113 1.40 -4.47 7.77
N CYS A 114 2.21 -3.95 6.85
CA CYS A 114 2.08 -2.56 6.38
C CYS A 114 0.72 -2.32 5.70
N ASN A 115 0.28 -3.23 4.83
CA ASN A 115 -1.03 -3.14 4.19
C ASN A 115 -2.16 -3.27 5.22
N GLY A 116 -2.07 -4.18 6.19
CA GLY A 116 -3.03 -4.30 7.28
C GLY A 116 -3.15 -3.03 8.12
N PHE A 117 -2.01 -2.38 8.41
CA PHE A 117 -2.01 -1.09 9.10
C PHE A 117 -2.70 0.01 8.28
N LEU A 118 -2.40 0.09 6.98
CA LEU A 118 -3.08 1.00 6.05
C LEU A 118 -4.59 0.72 5.98
N PHE A 119 -5.01 -0.55 5.93
CA PHE A 119 -6.42 -0.93 5.93
C PHE A 119 -7.17 -0.36 7.14
N VAL A 120 -6.59 -0.50 8.34
CA VAL A 120 -7.16 0.03 9.57
C VAL A 120 -7.26 1.55 9.53
N LEU A 121 -6.21 2.24 9.05
CA LEU A 121 -6.22 3.69 8.91
C LEU A 121 -7.29 4.17 7.90
N PHE A 122 -7.42 3.51 6.75
CA PHE A 122 -8.49 3.78 5.79
C PHE A 122 -9.87 3.55 6.38
N GLY A 123 -10.05 2.46 7.14
CA GLY A 123 -11.31 2.16 7.83
C GLY A 123 -11.69 3.26 8.82
N LYS A 124 -10.75 3.73 9.64
CA LYS A 124 -10.96 4.84 10.57
C LYS A 124 -11.29 6.14 9.85
N TYR A 125 -10.53 6.48 8.81
CA TYR A 125 -10.73 7.72 8.06
C TYR A 125 -12.08 7.75 7.32
N THR A 126 -12.48 6.64 6.69
CA THR A 126 -13.79 6.52 6.05
C THR A 126 -14.95 6.60 7.05
N ALA A 127 -14.79 6.03 8.24
CA ALA A 127 -15.77 6.16 9.32
C ALA A 127 -15.89 7.60 9.83
N GLU A 128 -14.77 8.30 10.05
CA GLU A 128 -14.75 9.72 10.44
C GLU A 128 -15.48 10.59 9.41
N LEU A 129 -15.18 10.40 8.12
CA LEU A 129 -15.89 11.09 7.04
C LEU A 129 -17.39 10.81 7.11
N SER A 130 -17.80 9.55 7.28
CA SER A 130 -19.22 9.21 7.37
C SER A 130 -19.93 9.93 8.51
N SER A 131 -19.33 10.01 9.70
CA SER A 131 -19.89 10.71 10.86
C SER A 131 -19.98 12.23 10.70
N SER A 132 -19.01 12.86 10.01
CA SER A 132 -18.98 14.31 9.80
C SER A 132 -19.96 14.83 8.76
N SER A 133 -20.61 13.95 7.98
CA SER A 133 -21.64 14.35 7.00
C SER A 133 -23.06 14.24 7.51
N TYR A 134 -23.25 13.73 8.72
CA TYR A 134 -24.54 13.73 9.43
C TYR A 134 -24.63 14.80 10.53
N ALA A 135 -23.58 15.63 10.66
CA ALA A 135 -23.54 16.84 11.50
C ALA A 135 -23.73 18.06 10.60
#